data_AF-A0A7S3XWV2-F1
#
_entry.id   AF-A0A7S3XWV2-F1
#
_cell.length_a   1.000
_cell.length_b   1.000
_cell.length_c   1.000
_cell.angle_alpha   90.00
_cell.angle_beta   90.00
_cell.angle_gamma   90.00
#
_symmetry.space_group_name_H-M   'P 1'
#
loop_
_entity.id
_entity.type
_entity.pdbx_description
1 polymer ?
#
loop_
_entity_poly.entity_id
_entity_poly.type
_entity_poly.pdbx_seq_one_letter_code
_entity_poly.pdbx_strand_id
1 'polypeptide(L)'
;QKGLSDYLEMKRLYFPRFFFLSNDELLEILSQTKEPRAVQRHLGKAFEGINKVKFEDDLKITEMISAQGETVRLDGFVDPESSANKGNVERWLLELEAQQWQSIKTQTEQSLAGYLQKDRTQWALDW
;
A
#
# COMPACT_ATOMS: atom_id res chain seq x y z
N GLN A 1 -25.68 -15.23 -10.26
CA GLN A 1 -24.82 -15.35 -9.06
C GLN A 1 -23.44 -15.94 -9.35
N LYS A 2 -23.29 -16.97 -10.19
CA LYS A 2 -21.98 -17.59 -10.51
C LYS A 2 -20.92 -16.59 -11.04
N GLY A 3 -21.28 -15.74 -12.00
CA GLY A 3 -20.33 -14.80 -12.61
C GLY A 3 -19.73 -13.73 -11.67
N LEU A 4 -20.45 -13.32 -10.62
CA LEU A 4 -19.89 -12.39 -9.63
C LEU A 4 -18.85 -13.08 -8.75
N SER A 5 -19.15 -14.32 -8.32
CA SER A 5 -18.21 -15.13 -7.55
C SER A 5 -16.93 -15.39 -8.34
N ASP A 6 -17.06 -15.82 -9.60
CA ASP A 6 -15.92 -16.08 -10.49
C ASP A 6 -15.09 -14.79 -10.72
N TYR A 7 -15.75 -13.63 -10.83
CA TYR A 7 -15.08 -12.34 -10.96
C TYR A 7 -14.27 -11.95 -9.71
N LEU A 8 -14.86 -12.11 -8.51
CA LEU A 8 -14.16 -11.83 -7.26
C LEU A 8 -12.98 -12.78 -7.04
N GLU A 9 -13.14 -14.06 -7.37
CA GLU A 9 -12.06 -15.04 -7.31
C GLU A 9 -10.92 -14.68 -8.26
N MET A 10 -11.25 -14.30 -9.50
CA MET A 10 -10.25 -13.81 -10.46
C MET A 10 -9.48 -12.61 -9.88
N LYS A 11 -10.16 -11.62 -9.28
CA LYS A 11 -9.50 -10.46 -8.65
C LYS A 11 -8.60 -10.86 -7.48
N ARG A 12 -9.00 -11.84 -6.66
CA ARG A 12 -8.16 -12.39 -5.59
C ARG A 12 -6.92 -13.10 -6.13
N LEU A 13 -7.01 -13.77 -7.28
CA LEU A 13 -5.85 -14.40 -7.93
C LEU A 13 -4.86 -13.36 -8.47
N TYR A 14 -5.34 -12.20 -8.95
CA TYR A 14 -4.46 -11.11 -9.39
C TYR A 14 -3.77 -10.41 -8.21
N PHE A 15 -4.46 -10.21 -7.10
CA PHE A 15 -3.90 -9.63 -5.88
C PHE A 15 -4.28 -10.47 -4.65
N PRO A 16 -3.41 -11.44 -4.26
CA PRO A 16 -3.71 -12.41 -3.20
C PRO A 16 -4.07 -11.82 -1.84
N ARG A 17 -3.61 -10.60 -1.53
CA ARG A 17 -3.99 -9.91 -0.28
C ARG A 17 -5.50 -9.63 -0.18
N PHE A 18 -6.26 -9.67 -1.27
CA PHE A 18 -7.72 -9.64 -1.22
C PHE A 18 -8.35 -10.87 -0.54
N PHE A 19 -7.61 -11.96 -0.31
CA PHE A 19 -8.10 -13.07 0.50
C PHE A 19 -8.35 -12.70 1.96
N PHE A 20 -7.73 -11.62 2.47
CA PHE A 20 -7.96 -11.09 3.83
C PHE A 20 -9.23 -10.24 3.96
N LEU A 21 -9.92 -9.96 2.85
CA LEU A 21 -11.14 -9.17 2.82
C LEU A 21 -12.38 -10.05 2.67
N SER A 22 -13.48 -9.60 3.27
CA SER A 22 -14.80 -10.17 2.97
C SER A 22 -15.21 -9.85 1.52
N ASN A 23 -16.23 -10.56 1.00
CA ASN A 23 -16.75 -10.26 -0.34
C ASN A 23 -17.32 -8.84 -0.44
N ASP A 24 -17.96 -8.34 0.62
CA ASP A 24 -18.54 -6.99 0.65
C ASP A 24 -17.43 -5.93 0.63
N GLU A 25 -16.36 -6.14 1.40
CA GLU A 25 -15.19 -5.24 1.42
C GLU A 25 -14.47 -5.21 0.07
N LEU A 26 -14.31 -6.38 -0.55
CA LEU A 26 -13.73 -6.46 -1.89
C LEU A 26 -14.60 -5.75 -2.93
N LEU A 27 -15.93 -5.88 -2.84
CA LEU A 27 -16.85 -5.15 -3.71
C LEU A 27 -16.80 -3.65 -3.49
N GLU A 28 -16.67 -3.18 -2.25
CA GLU A 28 -16.46 -1.76 -1.96
C GLU A 28 -15.21 -1.24 -2.69
N ILE A 29 -14.07 -1.92 -2.56
CA ILE A 29 -12.83 -1.57 -3.26
C ILE A 29 -13.02 -1.54 -4.79
N LEU A 30 -13.63 -2.59 -5.34
CA LEU A 30 -13.81 -2.74 -6.79
C LEU A 30 -14.88 -1.80 -7.37
N SER A 31 -15.80 -1.28 -6.55
CA SER A 31 -16.84 -0.34 -6.99
C SER A 31 -16.34 1.11 -7.05
N GLN A 32 -15.33 1.45 -6.25
CA GLN A 32 -14.80 2.81 -6.10
C GLN A 32 -13.67 3.14 -7.08
N THR A 33 -13.78 2.65 -8.32
CA THR A 33 -12.75 2.79 -9.37
C THR A 33 -12.39 4.22 -9.75
N LYS A 34 -13.23 5.21 -9.39
CA LYS A 34 -13.02 6.64 -9.66
C LYS A 34 -12.47 7.41 -8.47
N GLU A 35 -12.47 6.83 -7.28
CA GLU A 35 -12.06 7.49 -6.03
C GLU A 35 -11.06 6.60 -5.28
N PRO A 36 -9.75 6.63 -5.64
CA PRO A 36 -8.72 5.77 -5.04
C PRO A 36 -8.62 5.89 -3.50
N ARG A 37 -8.95 7.07 -2.96
CA ARG A 37 -8.95 7.34 -1.51
C ARG A 37 -9.92 6.46 -0.74
N ALA A 38 -10.98 5.95 -1.37
CA ALA A 38 -11.95 5.08 -0.71
C ALA A 38 -11.35 3.74 -0.24
N VAL A 39 -10.28 3.28 -0.89
CA VAL A 39 -9.61 2.00 -0.58
C VAL A 39 -8.90 2.02 0.78
N GLN A 40 -8.56 3.21 1.31
CA GLN A 40 -7.81 3.36 2.57
C GLN A 40 -8.37 2.55 3.75
N ARG A 41 -9.70 2.48 3.89
CA ARG A 41 -10.35 1.80 5.02
C ARG A 41 -10.07 0.29 5.06
N HIS A 42 -9.66 -0.30 3.93
CA HIS A 42 -9.39 -1.72 3.78
C HIS A 42 -7.89 -2.05 3.80
N LEU A 43 -7.01 -1.05 3.68
CA LEU A 43 -5.56 -1.28 3.60
C LEU A 43 -5.02 -1.99 4.84
N GLY A 44 -5.47 -1.60 6.04
CA GLY A 44 -5.03 -2.25 7.29
C GLY A 44 -5.38 -3.73 7.42
N LYS A 45 -6.30 -4.25 6.60
CA LYS A 45 -6.58 -5.71 6.51
C LYS A 45 -5.79 -6.38 5.39
N ALA A 46 -5.58 -5.69 4.27
CA ALA A 46 -4.90 -6.23 3.11
C ALA A 46 -3.37 -6.16 3.23
N PHE A 47 -2.82 -5.25 4.04
CA PHE A 47 -1.40 -5.03 4.20
C PHE A 47 -0.97 -5.13 5.65
N GLU A 48 0.12 -5.85 5.88
CA GLU A 48 0.88 -5.74 7.12
C GLU A 48 1.79 -4.51 7.05
N GLY A 49 1.79 -3.69 8.11
CA GLY A 49 2.59 -2.46 8.19
C GLY A 49 2.01 -1.24 7.46
N ILE A 50 0.95 -1.38 6.64
CA ILE A 50 0.26 -0.25 6.00
C ILE A 50 -1.20 -0.21 6.45
N ASN A 51 -1.55 0.81 7.23
CA ASN A 51 -2.92 1.10 7.63
C ASN A 51 -3.54 2.21 6.77
N LYS A 52 -2.73 3.19 6.38
CA LYS A 52 -3.10 4.31 5.50
C LYS A 52 -1.93 4.64 4.57
N VAL A 53 -2.20 5.43 3.56
CA VAL A 53 -1.22 6.04 2.66
C VAL A 53 -1.52 7.53 2.52
N LYS A 54 -0.50 8.32 2.21
CA LYS A 54 -0.70 9.73 1.91
C LYS A 54 -0.98 9.89 0.42
N PHE A 55 -2.17 10.38 0.10
CA PHE A 55 -2.51 10.86 -1.24
C PHE A 55 -2.17 12.35 -1.33
N GLU A 56 -1.37 12.72 -2.32
CA GLU A 56 -1.13 14.11 -2.69
C GLU A 56 -2.37 14.68 -3.44
N ASP A 57 -2.31 15.97 -3.80
CA ASP A 57 -3.39 16.66 -4.52
C ASP A 57 -3.72 16.02 -5.87
N ASP A 58 -2.71 15.44 -6.53
CA ASP A 58 -2.83 14.73 -7.80
C ASP A 58 -3.12 13.22 -7.65
N LEU A 59 -3.49 12.78 -6.44
CA LEU A 59 -3.79 11.40 -6.07
C LEU A 59 -2.60 10.43 -6.12
N LYS A 60 -1.37 10.91 -6.33
CA LYS A 60 -0.20 10.07 -6.17
C LYS A 60 -0.01 9.70 -4.71
N ILE A 61 0.47 8.49 -4.48
CA ILE A 61 0.80 7.96 -3.17
C ILE A 61 2.30 8.10 -2.96
N THR A 62 2.69 8.79 -1.89
CA THR A 62 4.09 9.15 -1.59
C THR A 62 4.59 8.62 -0.27
N GLU A 63 3.69 8.28 0.65
CA GLU A 63 4.02 7.83 2.00
C GLU A 63 3.07 6.71 2.42
N MET A 64 3.58 5.75 3.20
CA MET A 64 2.79 4.73 3.88
C MET A 64 2.78 4.99 5.38
N ILE A 65 1.65 4.71 6.02
CA ILE A 65 1.38 5.04 7.41
C ILE A 65 0.92 3.78 8.15
N SER A 66 1.62 3.41 9.21
CA SER A 66 1.30 2.22 10.02
C SER A 66 0.07 2.43 10.91
N ALA A 67 -0.39 1.36 11.55
CA ALA A 67 -1.50 1.45 12.51
C ALA A 67 -1.13 2.31 13.74
N GLN A 68 0.16 2.41 14.06
CA GLN A 68 0.71 3.20 15.15
C GLN A 68 0.99 4.66 14.76
N GLY A 69 0.79 5.02 13.48
CA GLY A 69 1.02 6.36 12.96
C GLY A 69 2.46 6.63 12.51
N GLU A 70 3.32 5.62 12.52
CA GLU A 70 4.64 5.70 11.89
C GLU A 70 4.48 5.96 10.40
N THR A 71 5.23 6.92 9.86
CA THR A 71 5.14 7.32 8.46
C THR A 71 6.46 7.05 7.77
N VAL A 72 6.43 6.26 6.70
CA VAL A 72 7.58 5.96 5.88
C VAL A 72 7.35 6.51 4.48
N ARG A 73 8.28 7.35 4.02
CA ARG A 73 8.26 7.87 2.65
C ARG A 73 8.65 6.77 1.67
N LEU A 74 7.91 6.69 0.57
CA LEU A 74 8.22 5.75 -0.49
C LEU A 74 9.40 6.26 -1.35
N ASP A 75 10.25 5.34 -1.78
CA ASP A 75 11.38 5.65 -2.69
C ASP A 75 10.88 6.17 -4.05
N GLY A 76 9.72 5.69 -4.50
CA GLY A 76 8.98 6.19 -5.66
C GLY A 76 7.50 6.35 -5.34
N PHE A 77 6.80 7.17 -6.13
CA PHE A 77 5.35 7.32 -5.99
C PHE A 77 4.60 6.20 -6.70
N VAL A 78 3.39 5.90 -6.23
CA VAL A 78 2.40 5.10 -6.96
C VAL A 78 1.34 6.03 -7.51
N ASP A 79 0.94 5.85 -8.77
CA ASP A 79 -0.06 6.69 -9.43
C ASP A 79 -1.30 5.85 -9.78
N PRO A 80 -2.36 5.89 -8.94
CA PRO A 80 -3.62 5.21 -9.21
C PRO A 80 -4.33 5.68 -10.48
N GLU A 81 -4.09 6.91 -10.93
CA GLU A 81 -4.74 7.52 -12.10
C GLU A 81 -3.94 7.34 -13.40
N SER A 82 -2.79 6.67 -13.36
CA SER A 82 -2.03 6.33 -14.55
C SER A 82 -2.88 5.53 -15.56
N SER A 83 -2.56 5.63 -16.85
CA SER A 83 -3.30 4.91 -17.90
C SER A 83 -3.35 3.39 -17.70
N ALA A 84 -2.36 2.86 -16.98
CA ALA A 84 -2.24 1.44 -16.64
C ALA A 84 -3.12 1.04 -15.44
N ASN A 85 -3.32 1.95 -14.48
CA ASN A 85 -3.92 1.69 -13.17
C ASN A 85 -5.38 2.13 -13.08
N LYS A 86 -5.79 3.11 -13.89
CA LYS A 86 -7.15 3.66 -13.88
C LYS A 86 -8.20 2.55 -14.03
N GLY A 87 -9.05 2.40 -13.01
CA GLY A 87 -10.07 1.36 -12.94
C GLY A 87 -9.59 -0.06 -12.58
N ASN A 88 -8.29 -0.27 -12.44
CA ASN A 88 -7.67 -1.56 -12.08
C ASN A 88 -6.97 -1.43 -10.74
N VAL A 89 -7.77 -1.44 -9.67
CA VAL A 89 -7.30 -1.23 -8.30
C VAL A 89 -6.24 -2.23 -7.84
N GLU A 90 -6.35 -3.48 -8.29
CA GLU A 90 -5.37 -4.52 -8.00
C GLU A 90 -3.96 -4.17 -8.52
N ARG A 91 -3.87 -3.41 -9.61
CA ARG A 91 -2.59 -3.13 -10.26
C ARG A 91 -1.77 -2.11 -9.48
N TRP A 92 -2.38 -0.99 -9.10
CA TRP A 92 -1.66 -0.02 -8.29
C TRP A 92 -1.44 -0.52 -6.85
N LEU A 93 -2.28 -1.44 -6.34
CA LEU A 93 -2.01 -2.11 -5.05
C LEU A 93 -0.79 -3.04 -5.12
N LEU A 94 -0.56 -3.72 -6.24
CA LEU A 94 0.69 -4.46 -6.49
C LEU A 94 1.90 -3.53 -6.59
N GLU A 95 1.75 -2.37 -7.24
CA GLU A 95 2.80 -1.35 -7.29
C GLU A 95 3.10 -0.79 -5.89
N LEU A 96 2.08 -0.57 -5.06
CA LEU A 96 2.24 -0.16 -3.66
C LEU A 96 2.97 -1.22 -2.83
N GLU A 97 2.65 -2.51 -3.00
CA GLU A 97 3.39 -3.59 -2.36
C GLU A 97 4.86 -3.60 -2.77
N ALA A 98 5.16 -3.45 -4.06
CA ALA A 98 6.54 -3.37 -4.54
C ALA A 98 7.28 -2.15 -3.94
N GLN A 99 6.64 -0.98 -3.90
CA GLN A 99 7.21 0.22 -3.29
C GLN A 99 7.40 0.08 -1.78
N GLN A 100 6.49 -0.60 -1.08
CA GLN A 100 6.64 -0.91 0.35
C GLN A 100 7.93 -1.69 0.60
N TRP A 101 8.13 -2.80 -0.12
CA TRP A 101 9.32 -3.64 0.03
C TRP A 101 10.60 -2.89 -0.28
N GLN A 102 10.62 -2.14 -1.38
CA GLN A 102 11.77 -1.38 -1.81
C GLN A 102 12.15 -0.30 -0.77
N SER A 103 11.16 0.46 -0.30
CA SER A 103 11.39 1.55 0.65
C SER A 103 11.85 1.04 2.01
N ILE A 104 11.24 -0.04 2.55
CA ILE A 104 11.69 -0.65 3.81
C ILE A 104 13.12 -1.19 3.70
N LYS A 105 13.46 -1.82 2.56
CA LYS A 105 14.83 -2.27 2.31
C LYS A 105 15.80 -1.10 2.33
N THR A 106 15.48 -0.01 1.64
CA THR A 106 16.31 1.19 1.61
C THR A 106 16.44 1.85 2.99
N GLN A 107 15.35 1.94 3.77
CA GLN A 107 15.41 2.40 5.16
C GLN A 107 16.32 1.51 6.01
N THR A 108 16.24 0.18 5.84
CA THR A 108 17.08 -0.77 6.58
C THR A 108 18.56 -0.61 6.23
N GLU A 109 18.90 -0.44 4.95
CA GLU A 109 20.27 -0.21 4.49
C GLU A 109 20.84 1.10 5.04
N GLN A 110 20.05 2.17 5.02
CA GLN A 110 20.44 3.47 5.59
C GLN A 110 20.58 3.41 7.12
N SER A 111 19.71 2.67 7.81
CA SER A 111 19.79 2.42 9.25
C SER A 111 21.08 1.69 9.61
N LEU A 112 21.44 0.64 8.87
CA LEU A 112 22.66 -0.13 9.09
C LEU A 112 23.92 0.72 8.85
N ALA A 113 23.93 1.53 7.79
CA ALA A 113 25.04 2.45 7.52
C ALA A 113 25.17 3.52 8.60
N GLY A 114 24.04 4.02 9.12
CA GLY A 114 24.00 5.01 10.19
C GLY A 114 24.40 4.47 11.57
N TYR A 115 24.23 3.17 11.82
CA TYR A 115 24.52 2.55 13.12
C TYR A 115 25.98 2.72 13.55
N LEU A 116 26.92 2.66 12.61
CA LEU A 116 28.35 2.85 12.90
C LEU A 116 28.76 4.32 13.02
N GLN A 117 27.91 5.25 12.59
CA GLN A 117 28.23 6.68 12.51
C GLN A 117 27.58 7.50 13.63
N LYS A 118 26.50 7.00 14.22
CA LYS A 118 25.70 7.72 15.24
C LYS A 118 25.85 7.04 16.60
N ASP A 119 25.75 7.83 17.67
CA ASP A 119 25.57 7.28 19.01
C ASP A 119 24.31 6.41 19.06
N ARG A 120 24.38 5.28 19.78
CA ARG A 120 23.30 4.29 19.81
C ARG A 120 21.93 4.87 20.15
N THR A 121 21.88 5.78 21.13
CA THR A 121 20.62 6.42 21.56
C THR A 121 20.04 7.30 20.46
N GLN A 122 20.88 8.08 19.77
CA GLN A 122 20.42 8.91 18.66
C GLN A 122 20.00 8.07 17.47
N TRP A 123 20.77 7.03 17.15
CA TRP A 123 20.43 6.08 16.09
C TRP A 123 19.05 5.45 16.32
N ALA A 124 18.74 5.02 17.56
CA ALA A 124 17.45 4.41 17.90
C ALA A 124 16.26 5.38 17.91
N LEU A 125 16.51 6.70 17.86
CA LEU A 125 15.46 7.72 17.72
C LEU A 125 15.24 8.13 16.26
N ASP A 126 16.30 8.03 15.44
CA ASP A 126 16.26 8.38 14.03
C ASP A 126 15.68 7.25 13.15
N TRP A 127 15.69 6.00 13.65
CA TRP A 127 15.31 4.78 12.94
C TRP A 127 14.32 3.93 13.73
#